data_AF-A0A6B3EID4-F1
#
_entry.id   AF-A0A6B3EID4-F1
#
_cell.length_a   1.000
_cell.length_b   1.000
_cell.length_c   1.000
_cell.angle_alpha   90.00
_cell.angle_beta   90.00
_cell.angle_gamma   90.00
#
_symmetry.space_group_name_H-M   'P 1'
#
loop_
_entity.id
_entity.type
_entity.pdbx_description
1 polymer ?
#
loop_
_entity_poly.entity_id
_entity_poly.type
_entity_poly.pdbx_seq_one_letter_code
_entity_poly.pdbx_strand_id
1 'polypeptide(L)' 'MARLLPDVDRGRAWLLTVDEAPQSYVDLDAPTHLEFEYTRRMGHVLDLAAEEGAALDAVHLGGGALTLPRYLAA' A
#
# COMPACT_ATOMS: atom_id res chain seq x y z
N MET A 1 -1.37 -14.71 13.92
CA MET A 1 -2.78 -14.51 13.54
C MET A 1 -2.92 -13.19 12.80
N ALA A 2 -3.61 -13.18 11.65
CA ALA A 2 -3.86 -11.96 10.89
C ALA A 2 -5.25 -11.37 11.20
N ARG A 3 -5.38 -10.05 11.22
CA ARG A 3 -6.66 -9.33 11.36
C ARG A 3 -6.71 -8.08 10.52
N LEU A 4 -7.92 -7.73 10.10
CA LEU A 4 -8.25 -6.45 9.48
C LEU A 4 -9.03 -5.59 10.47
N LEU A 5 -8.59 -4.37 10.68
CA LEU A 5 -9.25 -3.38 11.52
C LEU A 5 -9.75 -2.24 10.61
N PRO A 6 -11.05 -1.90 10.62
CA PRO A 6 -11.56 -0.80 9.83
C PRO A 6 -11.06 0.54 10.38
N ASP A 7 -10.81 1.50 9.50
CA ASP A 7 -10.60 2.89 9.89
C ASP A 7 -11.96 3.57 10.15
N VAL A 8 -12.07 4.32 11.25
CA VAL A 8 -13.32 4.99 11.65
C VAL A 8 -13.58 6.28 10.90
N ASP A 9 -12.53 6.93 10.41
CA ASP A 9 -12.58 8.19 9.69
C ASP A 9 -12.64 7.98 8.16
N ARG A 10 -12.19 6.80 7.69
CA ARG A 10 -12.19 6.42 6.26
C ARG A 10 -12.95 5.12 6.03
N GLY A 11 -14.20 5.23 5.59
CA GLY A 11 -15.14 4.11 5.47
C GLY A 11 -14.74 2.97 4.52
N ARG A 12 -13.72 3.16 3.67
CA ARG A 12 -13.16 2.12 2.80
C ARG A 12 -11.68 1.83 3.07
N ALA A 13 -11.17 2.24 4.23
CA ALA A 13 -9.81 1.97 4.64
C ALA A 13 -9.69 0.94 5.78
N TRP A 14 -8.56 0.23 5.77
CA TRP A 14 -8.31 -0.92 6.63
C TRP A 14 -6.84 -1.00 7.05
N LEU A 15 -6.60 -1.30 8.32
CA LEU A 15 -5.31 -1.70 8.86
C LEU A 15 -5.20 -3.23 8.90
N LEU A 16 -4.17 -3.79 8.27
CA LEU A 16 -3.77 -5.18 8.41
C LEU A 16 -2.78 -5.31 9.56
N THR A 17 -3.09 -6.19 10.51
CA THR A 17 -2.17 -6.61 11.58
C THR A 17 -1.86 -8.10 11.46
N VAL A 18 -0.64 -8.50 11.81
CA VAL A 18 -0.23 -9.90 11.95
C VAL A 18 0.51 -10.03 13.28
N ASP A 19 0.04 -10.93 14.14
CA ASP A 19 0.57 -11.13 15.49
C ASP A 19 0.64 -9.81 16.28
N GLU A 20 -0.48 -9.07 16.26
CA GLU A 20 -0.65 -7.73 16.86
C GLU A 20 0.18 -6.61 16.19
N ALA A 21 1.19 -6.94 15.39
CA ALA A 21 2.03 -5.96 14.71
C ALA A 21 1.31 -5.38 13.48
N PRO A 22 1.24 -4.05 13.32
CA PRO A 22 0.79 -3.42 12.08
C PRO A 22 1.70 -3.84 10.92
N GLN A 23 1.09 -4.31 9.83
CA GLN A 23 1.81 -4.80 8.65
C GLN A 23 1.50 -3.99 7.39
N SER A 24 0.30 -3.42 7.30
CA SER A 24 -0.10 -2.61 6.14
C SER A 24 -1.34 -1.80 6.42
N TYR A 25 -1.56 -0.75 5.64
CA TYR A 25 -2.78 0.04 5.60
C TYR A 25 -3.16 0.27 4.14
N VAL A 26 -4.44 0.25 3.84
CA VAL A 26 -4.98 0.48 2.50
C VAL A 26 -6.25 1.30 2.60
N ASP A 27 -6.38 2.30 1.74
CA ASP A 27 -7.63 2.98 1.44
C ASP A 27 -8.08 2.57 0.03
N LEU A 28 -9.22 1.88 -0.08
CA LEU A 28 -9.70 1.37 -1.36
C LEU A 28 -10.25 2.46 -2.29
N ASP A 29 -10.56 3.66 -1.76
CA ASP A 29 -10.96 4.82 -2.55
C ASP A 29 -9.78 5.75 -2.87
N ALA A 30 -8.66 5.60 -2.15
CA ALA A 30 -7.44 6.38 -2.35
C ALA A 30 -6.21 5.47 -2.45
N PRO A 31 -6.01 4.74 -3.57
CA PRO A 31 -4.92 3.78 -3.72
C PRO A 31 -3.51 4.39 -3.67
N THR A 32 -3.39 5.71 -3.88
CA THR A 32 -2.14 6.46 -3.73
C THR A 32 -1.85 6.88 -2.28
N HIS A 33 -2.78 6.65 -1.33
CA HIS A 33 -2.59 6.94 0.08
C HIS A 33 -1.73 5.85 0.74
N LEU A 34 -0.50 6.22 1.11
CA LEU A 34 0.42 5.35 1.82
C LEU A 34 0.53 5.81 3.28
N GLU A 35 0.02 5.02 4.22
CA GLU A 35 0.04 5.40 5.64
C GLU A 35 1.44 5.25 6.25
N PHE A 36 2.08 4.10 5.99
CA PHE A 36 3.35 3.76 6.61
C PHE A 36 4.52 4.44 5.90
N GLU A 37 5.46 4.93 6.71
CA GLU A 37 6.65 5.66 6.24
C GLU A 37 7.49 4.83 5.26
N TYR A 38 7.73 3.55 5.55
CA TYR A 38 8.48 2.67 4.65
C TYR A 38 7.77 2.49 3.30
N THR A 39 6.42 2.41 3.29
CA THR A 39 5.67 2.35 2.04
C THR A 39 5.77 3.66 1.27
N ARG A 40 5.71 4.83 1.92
CA ARG A 40 5.91 6.14 1.26
C ARG A 40 7.28 6.23 0.58
N ARG A 41 8.34 5.77 1.26
CA ARG A 41 9.69 5.70 0.66
C ARG A 41 9.73 4.80 -0.56
N MET A 42 9.10 3.62 -0.51
CA MET A 42 9.03 2.74 -1.67
C MET A 42 8.17 3.30 -2.80
N GLY A 43 7.05 3.96 -2.48
CA GLY A 43 6.22 4.66 -3.46
C GLY A 43 7.03 5.71 -4.21
N HIS A 44 7.81 6.52 -3.49
CA HIS A 44 8.71 7.50 -4.11
C HIS A 44 9.75 6.86 -5.04
N VAL A 45 10.29 5.69 -4.70
CA VAL A 45 11.20 4.96 -5.59
C VAL A 45 10.47 4.47 -6.84
N LEU A 46 9.24 3.97 -6.70
CA LEU A 46 8.42 3.52 -7.84
C LEU A 46 8.09 4.69 -8.78
N ASP A 47 7.73 5.86 -8.24
CA ASP A 47 7.42 7.07 -9.01
C ASP A 47 8.61 7.53 -9.87
N LEU A 48 9.83 7.20 -9.47
CA LEU A 48 11.07 7.59 -10.14
C LEU A 48 11.72 6.44 -10.91
N ALA A 49 11.12 5.24 -10.91
CA ALA A 49 11.71 4.05 -11.52
C ALA A 49 11.54 4.01 -13.04
N ALA A 50 10.63 4.79 -13.60
CA ALA A 50 10.43 4.97 -15.04
C ALA A 50 10.03 6.41 -15.37
N GLU A 51 10.10 6.74 -16.66
CA GLU A 51 9.58 8.01 -17.17
C GLU A 51 8.08 8.14 -16.89
N GLU A 52 7.60 9.39 -16.76
CA GLU A 52 6.19 9.66 -16.48
C GLU A 52 5.29 9.03 -17.56
N GLY A 53 4.32 8.23 -17.13
CA GLY A 53 3.38 7.51 -18.00
C GLY A 53 3.92 6.23 -18.64
N ALA A 54 5.19 5.87 -18.43
CA ALA A 54 5.72 4.58 -18.86
C ALA A 54 5.29 3.46 -17.89
N ALA A 55 4.89 2.31 -18.44
CA ALA A 55 4.53 1.15 -17.64
C ALA A 55 5.77 0.53 -16.97
N LEU A 56 5.60 0.10 -15.72
CA LEU A 56 6.61 -0.62 -14.94
C LEU A 56 6.22 -2.09 -14.82
N ASP A 57 7.11 -2.98 -15.28
CA ASP A 57 7.00 -4.42 -15.00
C ASP A 57 7.58 -4.69 -13.60
N ALA A 58 6.70 -5.00 -12.65
CA ALA A 58 7.08 -5.19 -11.24
C ALA A 58 6.71 -6.58 -10.72
N VAL A 59 7.60 -7.15 -9.91
CA VAL A 59 7.33 -8.34 -9.10
C VAL A 59 7.39 -7.97 -7.63
N HIS A 60 6.28 -8.20 -6.92
CA HIS A 60 6.19 -7.96 -5.49
C HIS A 60 6.44 -9.28 -4.73
N LEU A 61 7.61 -9.41 -4.09
CA LEU A 61 7.93 -10.55 -3.24
C LEU A 61 7.37 -10.31 -1.83
N GLY A 62 6.15 -10.81 -1.61
CA GLY A 62 5.32 -10.42 -0.47
C GLY A 62 4.48 -9.17 -0.77
N GLY A 63 3.63 -8.75 0.16
CA GLY A 63 2.76 -7.60 -0.06
C GLY A 63 1.60 -7.53 0.93
N GLY A 64 1.87 -7.06 2.15
CA GLY A 64 0.82 -6.83 3.14
C GLY A 64 -0.31 -6.00 2.56
N ALA A 65 -1.53 -6.57 2.56
CA ALA A 65 -2.73 -6.00 1.96
C ALA A 65 -2.64 -5.62 0.46
N LEU A 66 -1.56 -5.97 -0.24
CA LEU A 66 -1.25 -5.54 -1.61
C LEU A 66 -1.29 -4.00 -1.78
N THR A 67 -0.74 -3.26 -0.81
CA THR A 67 -0.73 -1.78 -0.83
C THR A 67 0.15 -1.23 -1.96
N LEU A 68 1.42 -1.64 -2.07
CA LEU A 68 2.30 -1.18 -3.15
C LEU A 68 1.83 -1.59 -4.56
N PRO A 69 1.34 -2.82 -4.80
CA PRO A 69 0.74 -3.15 -6.09
C PRO A 69 -0.42 -2.23 -6.49
N ARG A 70 -1.28 -1.82 -5.54
CA ARG A 70 -2.38 -0.88 -5.83
C ARG A 70 -1.88 0.52 -6.08
N TYR A 71 -0.88 0.95 -5.30
CA TYR A 71 -0.22 2.24 -5.51
C TYR A 71 0.35 2.34 -6.93
N LEU A 72 1.09 1.32 -7.37
CA LEU A 72 1.73 1.29 -8.69
C LEU A 72 0.73 1.24 -9.85
N ALA A 73 -0.46 0.67 -9.64
CA ALA A 73 -1.47 0.51 -10.66
C ALA A 73 -2.46 1.70 -10.78
N ALA A 74 -2.35 2.69 -9.89
CA ALA A 74 -3.22 3.86 -9.84
C ALA A 74 -2.70 4.99 -10.74
#